data_AF-A0A965RJV9-F1
#
_entry.id   AF-A0A965RJV9-F1
#
_cell.length_a   1.000
_cell.length_b   1.000
_cell.length_c   1.000
_cell.angle_alpha   90.00
_cell.angle_beta   90.00
_cell.angle_gamma   90.00
#
_symmetry.space_group_name_H-M   'P 1'
#
loop_
_entity.id
_entity.type
_entity.pdbx_description
1 polymer ?
#
loop_
_entity_poly.entity_id
_entity_poly.type
_entity_poly.pdbx_seq_one_letter_code
_entity_poly.pdbx_strand_id
1 'polypeptide(L)' 'MGLSIWHVLVLLAVVLVIFGAGKLPKVMGDLGKGIRHFKDGMSGKDEPPKELPPQKNDEP' A
#
# COMPACT_ATOMS: atom_id res chain seq x y z
N MET A 1 -23.65 7.61 -17.30
CA MET A 1 -23.64 7.08 -15.93
C MET A 1 -22.20 6.68 -15.59
N GLY A 2 -21.38 7.66 -15.21
CA GLY A 2 -19.94 7.45 -15.00
C GLY A 2 -19.68 6.74 -13.68
N LEU A 3 -18.49 6.14 -13.57
CA LEU A 3 -17.95 5.61 -12.32
C LEU A 3 -17.77 6.78 -11.33
N SER A 4 -18.84 7.11 -10.65
CA SER A 4 -18.82 8.12 -9.59
C SER A 4 -17.97 7.58 -8.45
N ILE A 5 -17.22 8.46 -7.80
CA ILE A 5 -16.37 8.15 -6.64
C ILE A 5 -17.15 7.32 -5.60
N TRP A 6 -18.46 7.57 -5.47
CA TRP A 6 -19.37 6.80 -4.63
C TRP A 6 -19.39 5.28 -4.93
N HIS A 7 -19.34 4.87 -6.19
CA HIS A 7 -19.33 3.45 -6.56
C HIS A 7 -18.01 2.77 -6.19
N VAL A 8 -16.89 3.47 -6.43
CA VAL A 8 -15.55 2.97 -6.08
C VAL A 8 -15.40 2.83 -4.57
N LEU A 9 -15.94 3.77 -3.80
CA LEU A 9 -15.88 3.77 -2.34
C LEU A 9 -16.71 2.61 -1.73
N VAL A 10 -17.90 2.35 -2.29
CA VAL A 10 -18.73 1.19 -1.88
C VAL A 10 -18.03 -0.13 -2.25
N LEU A 11 -17.45 -0.25 -3.44
CA LEU A 11 -16.70 -1.45 -3.83
C LEU A 11 -15.49 -1.69 -2.92
N LEU A 12 -14.73 -0.64 -2.61
CA LEU A 12 -13.60 -0.70 -1.69
C LEU A 12 -14.04 -1.19 -0.29
N ALA A 13 -15.18 -0.69 0.21
CA ALA A 13 -15.72 -1.11 1.50
C ALA A 13 -16.06 -2.61 1.51
N VAL A 14 -16.68 -3.15 0.46
CA VAL A 14 -16.98 -4.58 0.34
C VAL A 14 -15.69 -5.41 0.33
N VAL A 15 -14.69 -5.00 -0.45
CA VAL A 15 -13.39 -5.68 -0.50
C VAL A 15 -12.71 -5.64 0.88
N LEU A 16 -12.77 -4.51 1.59
CA LEU A 16 -12.21 -4.35 2.93
C LEU A 16 -12.89 -5.26 3.96
N VAL A 17 -14.20 -5.48 3.85
CA VAL A 17 -14.93 -6.41 4.74
C VAL A 17 -14.52 -7.86 4.49
N ILE A 18 -14.33 -8.26 3.22
CA ILE A 18 -13.93 -9.63 2.85
C ILE A 18 -12.47 -9.90 3.24
N PHE A 19 -11.56 -8.96 2.96
CA PHE A 19 -10.13 -9.11 3.23
C PHE A 19 -9.76 -8.77 4.68
N GLY A 20 -10.54 -7.90 5.34
CA GLY A 20 -10.25 -7.32 6.65
C GLY A 20 -9.22 -6.18 6.62
N ALA A 21 -9.40 -5.21 7.51
CA ALA A 21 -8.54 -4.02 7.61
C ALA A 21 -7.07 -4.32 7.98
N GLY A 22 -6.76 -5.50 8.53
CA GLY A 22 -5.39 -5.88 8.89
C GLY A 22 -4.59 -6.55 7.75
N LYS A 23 -5.27 -7.19 6.79
CA LYS A 23 -4.60 -7.87 5.67
C LYS A 23 -4.24 -6.90 4.55
N LEU A 24 -5.09 -5.90 4.29
CA LEU A 24 -4.89 -4.94 3.21
C LEU A 24 -3.58 -4.14 3.35
N PRO A 25 -3.22 -3.56 4.52
CA PRO A 25 -1.97 -2.80 4.68
C PRO A 25 -0.73 -3.68 4.54
N LYS A 26 -0.80 -4.94 4.98
CA LYS A 26 0.30 -5.90 4.88
C LYS A 26 0.61 -6.24 3.42
N VAL A 27 -0.43 -6.62 2.66
CA VAL A 27 -0.31 -6.95 1.23
C VAL A 27 0.10 -5.72 0.42
N MET A 28 -0.48 -4.56 0.72
CA MET A 28 -0.13 -3.29 0.05
C MET A 28 1.29 -2.84 0.39
N GLY A 29 1.79 -3.11 1.59
CA GLY A 29 3.18 -2.86 1.98
C GLY A 29 4.17 -3.69 1.18
N ASP A 30 3.90 -4.98 1.01
CA ASP A 30 4.76 -5.88 0.23
C ASP A 30 4.72 -5.56 -1.28
N LEU A 31 3.53 -5.26 -1.83
CA LEU A 31 3.37 -4.76 -3.20
C LEU A 31 4.05 -3.41 -3.40
N GLY A 32 3.89 -2.49 -2.45
CA GLY A 32 4.45 -1.14 -2.51
C GLY A 32 5.97 -1.16 -2.52
N LYS A 33 6.60 -2.03 -1.72
CA LYS A 33 8.05 -2.27 -1.77
C LYS A 33 8.47 -2.79 -3.15
N GLY A 34 7.81 -3.82 -3.68
CA GLY A 34 8.13 -4.37 -5.00
C GLY A 34 8.02 -3.36 -6.14
N ILE A 35 6.95 -2.57 -6.17
CA ILE A 35 6.76 -1.49 -7.16
C ILE A 35 7.82 -0.40 -7.00
N ARG A 36 8.22 -0.07 -5.76
CA ARG A 36 9.26 0.92 -5.50
C ARG A 36 10.61 0.45 -6.01
N HIS A 37 11.02 -0.78 -5.71
CA HIS A 37 12.23 -1.38 -6.27
C HIS A 37 12.21 -1.43 -7.81
N PHE A 38 11.06 -1.74 -8.41
CA PHE A 38 10.90 -1.72 -9.87
C PHE A 38 11.07 -0.31 -10.45
N LYS A 39 10.47 0.71 -9.82
CA LYS A 39 10.58 2.10 -10.24
C LYS A 39 11.99 2.65 -10.07
N ASP A 40 12.66 2.31 -8.98
CA ASP A 40 14.02 2.75 -8.67
C ASP A 40 15.01 2.13 -9.68
N GLY A 41 14.88 0.84 -9.98
CA GLY A 41 15.69 0.15 -11.01
C GLY A 41 15.44 0.66 -12.44
N MET A 42 14.19 1.03 -12.77
CA MET A 42 13.85 1.61 -14.08
C MET A 42 14.32 3.07 -14.22
N SER A 43 14.42 3.81 -13.11
CA SER A 43 14.85 5.21 -13.12
C SER A 43 16.37 5.40 -13.11
N GLY A 44 17.16 4.32 -13.03
CA GLY A 44 18.62 4.36 -12.99
C GLY A 44 19.18 5.09 -11.75
N LYS A 45 18.34 5.35 -10.76
CA LYS A 45 18.72 5.93 -9.47
C LYS A 45 18.89 4.78 -8.49
N ASP A 46 20.11 4.29 -8.36
CA ASP A 46 20.56 3.47 -7.22
C ASP A 46 20.60 4.33 -5.93
N GLU A 47 19.46 4.90 -5.54
CA GLU A 47 19.30 5.43 -4.18
C GLU A 47 19.00 4.23 -3.27
N PRO A 48 19.80 3.98 -2.21
CA PRO A 48 19.59 2.85 -1.33
C PRO A 48 18.18 2.92 -0.72
N PRO A 49 17.52 1.77 -0.50
CA PRO A 49 16.17 1.74 0.04
C PRO A 49 16.10 2.61 1.29
N LYS A 50 15.26 3.66 1.26
CA LYS A 50 14.83 4.35 2.47
C LYS A 50 13.97 3.35 3.24
N GLU A 51 14.62 2.50 4.03
CA GLU A 51 13.98 1.73 5.08
C GLU A 51 13.21 2.74 5.93
N LEU A 52 11.89 2.74 5.79
CA LEU A 52 11.04 3.40 6.76
C LEU A 52 11.38 2.74 8.10
N PRO A 53 11.89 3.50 9.09
CA PRO A 53 12.22 2.92 10.38
C PRO A 53 10.97 2.21 10.91
N PRO A 54 11.14 1.06 11.59
CA PRO A 54 10.01 0.38 12.21
C PRO A 54 9.29 1.42 13.06
N GLN A 55 8.01 1.65 12.76
CA GLN A 55 7.15 2.44 13.64
C GLN A 55 7.10 1.68 14.96
N LYS A 56 7.99 2.09 15.87
CA LYS A 56 7.97 1.78 17.28
C LYS A 56 6.68 2.38 17.83
N ASN A 57 5.59 1.64 17.72
CA ASN A 57 4.42 1.81 18.58
C ASN A 57 4.72 1.07 19.89
N ASP A 58 5.81 1.45 20.55
CA ASP A 58 6.02 1.21 21.98
C ASP A 58 5.97 2.60 22.60
N GLU A 59 4.77 3.05 22.95
CA GLU A 59 4.60 4.05 23.98
C GLU A 59 3.73 3.41 25.09
N PRO A 60 4.14 3.53 26.37
CA PRO A 60 3.68 2.72 27.51
C PRO A 60 2.25 3.01 28.01
#